data_AF-A0AA45C8K1-F1
#
_entry.id   AF-A0AA45C8K1-F1
#
_cell.length_a   1.000
_cell.length_b   1.000
_cell.length_c   1.000
_cell.angle_alpha   90.00
_cell.angle_beta   90.00
_cell.angle_gamma   90.00
#
_symmetry.space_group_name_H-M   'P 1'
#
loop_
_entity.id
_entity.type
_entity.pdbx_description
1 polymer ?
#
loop_
_entity_poly.entity_id
_entity_poly.type
_entity_poly.pdbx_seq_one_letter_code
_entity_poly.pdbx_strand_id
1 'polypeptide(L)'
;MKKTLAVLVALLVVVAAFAGGFKDVKEDHWAYDYVTNLVDKGVIPVDQDTFNGFESLTRSEASVWFTRAIMYLENSPMIAKYEDIDRMEKVVKELSGKIGDYDEYKARTTRAILKLKYDAFDKIDETNSNISSLEDKVAQLEESVNGREKLLSDVSASYDNVKKSAFRAKNMGDSLSEDMLYLMDETDRANAMAKANAEKISTLESKVDENSMFLEALPAVTLRTAENKDKIEALTEKVNAQDERIKSVEGNNNILLWVVALAGVGLGVAGIFMPVAK
;
A
#
# COMPACT_ATOMS: atom_id res chain seq x y z
N MET A 1 -81.93 52.75 -60.48
CA MET A 1 -80.69 53.23 -61.11
C MET A 1 -80.78 54.64 -61.69
N LYS A 2 -81.85 55.05 -62.41
CA LYS A 2 -81.97 56.44 -62.91
C LYS A 2 -82.05 57.51 -61.80
N LYS A 3 -82.77 57.20 -60.71
CA LYS A 3 -82.93 58.11 -59.55
C LYS A 3 -81.65 58.22 -58.69
N THR A 4 -80.86 57.16 -58.61
CA THR A 4 -79.59 57.15 -57.86
C THR A 4 -78.47 57.85 -58.63
N LEU A 5 -78.46 57.75 -59.97
CA LEU A 5 -77.53 58.50 -60.82
C LEU A 5 -77.81 60.02 -60.79
N ALA A 6 -79.09 60.40 -60.80
CA ALA A 6 -79.49 61.81 -60.71
C ALA A 6 -79.07 62.45 -59.37
N VAL A 7 -79.16 61.70 -58.26
CA VAL A 7 -78.70 62.17 -56.95
C VAL A 7 -77.16 62.29 -56.90
N LEU A 8 -76.42 61.35 -57.49
CA LEU A 8 -74.95 61.42 -57.58
C LEU A 8 -74.44 62.56 -58.47
N VAL A 9 -75.10 62.81 -59.61
CA VAL A 9 -74.78 63.95 -60.49
C VAL A 9 -75.16 65.28 -59.82
N ALA A 10 -76.30 65.35 -59.12
CA ALA A 10 -76.66 66.53 -58.33
C ALA A 10 -75.66 66.78 -57.19
N LEU A 11 -75.16 65.73 -56.53
CA LEU A 11 -74.12 65.85 -55.50
C LEU A 11 -72.77 66.32 -56.09
N LEU A 12 -72.39 65.85 -57.29
CA LEU A 12 -71.18 66.30 -57.99
C LEU A 12 -71.27 67.76 -58.46
N VAL A 13 -72.46 68.23 -58.89
CA VAL A 13 -72.68 69.64 -59.27
C VAL A 13 -72.65 70.57 -58.06
N VAL A 14 -73.13 70.12 -56.89
CA VAL A 14 -73.06 70.89 -55.64
C VAL A 14 -71.61 71.04 -55.15
N VAL A 15 -70.72 70.08 -55.43
CA VAL A 15 -69.29 70.19 -55.07
C VAL A 15 -68.53 71.14 -56.02
N ALA A 16 -68.92 71.25 -57.29
CA ALA A 16 -68.26 72.14 -58.26
C ALA A 16 -68.64 73.63 -58.12
N ALA A 17 -69.78 73.94 -57.50
CA ALA A 17 -70.29 75.32 -57.37
C ALA A 17 -69.58 76.16 -56.28
N PHE A 18 -68.77 75.55 -55.41
CA PHE A 18 -68.01 76.23 -54.35
C PHE A 18 -66.53 76.46 -54.70
N ALA A 19 -66.12 76.20 -55.95
CA ALA A 19 -64.73 76.32 -56.40
C ALA A 19 -64.50 77.51 -57.36
N GLY A 20 -65.31 78.57 -57.25
CA GLY A 20 -65.15 79.78 -58.05
C GLY A 20 -64.62 80.92 -57.19
N GLY A 21 -63.38 81.36 -57.44
CA GLY A 21 -62.87 82.62 -56.90
C GLY A 21 -63.71 83.82 -57.36
N PHE A 22 -63.48 84.98 -56.77
CA PHE A 22 -64.25 86.18 -57.08
C PHE A 22 -63.98 86.70 -58.50
N LYS A 23 -65.02 87.18 -59.17
CA LYS A 23 -64.94 87.76 -60.53
C LYS A 23 -64.07 89.02 -60.58
N ASP A 24 -64.07 89.81 -59.51
CA ASP A 24 -63.36 91.09 -59.34
C ASP A 24 -62.02 90.95 -58.62
N VAL A 25 -61.75 89.83 -57.96
CA VAL A 25 -60.47 89.54 -57.30
C VAL A 25 -59.90 88.25 -57.90
N LYS A 26 -59.19 88.41 -59.03
CA LYS A 26 -58.48 87.33 -59.73
C LYS A 26 -57.17 86.97 -59.04
N GLU A 27 -56.59 85.82 -59.37
CA GLU A 27 -55.35 85.31 -58.77
C GLU A 27 -54.15 86.27 -58.85
N ASP A 28 -54.10 87.13 -59.87
CA ASP A 28 -53.04 88.14 -60.06
C ASP A 28 -53.30 89.45 -59.30
N HIS A 29 -54.45 89.58 -58.63
CA HIS A 29 -54.78 90.75 -57.83
C HIS A 29 -54.01 90.72 -56.49
N TRP A 30 -53.42 91.85 -56.10
CA TRP A 30 -52.61 91.95 -54.87
C TRP A 30 -53.35 91.50 -53.59
N ALA A 31 -54.67 91.66 -53.56
CA ALA A 31 -55.52 91.29 -52.43
C ALA A 31 -55.99 89.83 -52.46
N TYR A 32 -55.74 89.08 -53.53
CA TYR A 32 -56.31 87.76 -53.76
C TYR A 32 -56.10 86.81 -52.60
N ASP A 33 -54.84 86.61 -52.19
CA ASP A 33 -54.51 85.69 -51.10
C ASP A 33 -55.15 86.12 -49.77
N TYR A 34 -55.18 87.43 -49.49
CA TYR A 34 -55.75 87.95 -48.25
C TYR A 34 -57.27 87.78 -48.20
N VAL A 35 -57.93 88.10 -49.31
CA VAL A 35 -59.39 88.01 -49.47
C VAL A 35 -59.83 86.56 -49.38
N THR A 36 -59.24 85.68 -50.20
CA THR A 36 -59.54 84.25 -50.21
C THR A 36 -59.30 83.64 -48.83
N ASN A 37 -58.19 83.96 -48.17
CA ASN A 37 -57.90 83.44 -46.84
C ASN A 37 -58.93 83.85 -45.77
N LEU A 38 -59.37 85.11 -45.75
CA LEU A 38 -60.34 85.60 -44.76
C LEU A 38 -61.75 85.10 -45.05
N VAL A 39 -62.10 84.93 -46.33
CA VAL A 39 -63.38 84.36 -46.76
C VAL A 39 -63.44 82.87 -46.43
N ASP A 40 -62.40 82.10 -46.76
CA ASP A 40 -62.31 80.66 -46.47
C ASP A 40 -62.41 80.38 -44.96
N LYS A 41 -61.86 81.28 -44.14
CA LYS A 41 -61.95 81.22 -42.67
C LYS A 41 -63.30 81.71 -42.12
N GLY A 42 -64.20 82.17 -42.97
CA GLY A 42 -65.52 82.70 -42.60
C GLY A 42 -65.48 84.06 -41.89
N VAL A 43 -64.32 84.73 -41.89
CA VAL A 43 -64.13 86.06 -41.27
C VAL A 43 -64.93 87.11 -42.04
N ILE A 44 -64.81 87.10 -43.36
CA ILE A 44 -65.59 87.94 -44.26
C ILE A 44 -66.64 87.05 -44.94
N PRO A 45 -67.94 87.19 -44.60
CA PRO A 45 -68.98 86.44 -45.28
C PRO A 45 -69.22 87.06 -46.66
N VAL A 46 -69.28 86.20 -47.68
CA VAL A 46 -69.68 86.57 -49.03
C VAL A 46 -70.70 85.55 -49.53
N ASP A 47 -71.76 86.03 -50.15
CA ASP A 47 -72.84 85.23 -50.73
C ASP A 47 -72.94 85.42 -52.26
N GLN A 48 -72.04 86.21 -52.83
CA GLN A 48 -71.97 86.56 -54.25
C GLN A 48 -70.65 86.12 -54.88
N ASP A 49 -70.62 86.10 -56.20
CA ASP A 49 -69.44 85.76 -57.01
C ASP A 49 -68.47 86.95 -57.20
N THR A 50 -68.72 88.07 -56.51
CA THR A 50 -67.94 89.32 -56.55
C THR A 50 -67.66 89.77 -55.11
N PHE A 51 -66.43 90.15 -54.80
CA PHE A 51 -66.00 90.54 -53.45
C PHE A 51 -66.37 91.98 -53.09
N ASN A 52 -66.46 92.87 -54.09
CA ASN A 52 -66.77 94.29 -53.96
C ASN A 52 -65.74 95.06 -53.10
N GLY A 53 -64.45 94.84 -53.35
CA GLY A 53 -63.37 95.39 -52.52
C GLY A 53 -63.25 96.92 -52.44
N PHE A 54 -63.98 97.67 -53.28
CA PHE A 54 -64.02 99.14 -53.27
C PHE A 54 -65.27 99.72 -52.58
N GLU A 55 -66.18 98.89 -52.08
CA GLU A 55 -67.35 99.36 -51.35
C GLU A 55 -66.98 99.92 -49.96
N SER A 56 -67.77 100.88 -49.50
CA SER A 56 -67.54 101.51 -48.19
C SER A 56 -67.92 100.56 -47.06
N LEU A 57 -66.94 100.18 -46.25
CA LEU A 57 -67.15 99.37 -45.07
C LEU A 57 -67.70 100.20 -43.91
N THR A 58 -68.84 99.80 -43.33
CA THR A 58 -69.36 100.44 -42.12
C THR A 58 -68.54 100.05 -40.89
N ARG A 59 -68.56 100.91 -39.86
CA ARG A 59 -67.92 100.58 -38.57
C ARG A 59 -68.50 99.31 -37.93
N SER A 60 -69.78 99.03 -38.16
CA SER A 60 -70.46 97.83 -37.66
C SER A 60 -69.95 96.56 -38.35
N GLU A 61 -69.83 96.57 -39.68
CA GLU A 61 -69.30 95.44 -40.45
C GLU A 61 -67.83 95.17 -40.11
N ALA A 62 -67.01 96.23 -40.04
CA ALA A 62 -65.62 96.12 -39.61
C ALA A 62 -65.52 95.45 -38.22
N SER A 63 -66.38 95.84 -37.27
CA SER A 63 -66.40 95.26 -35.92
C SER A 63 -66.75 93.77 -35.93
N VAL A 64 -67.69 93.34 -36.78
CA VAL A 64 -68.05 91.93 -36.96
C VAL A 64 -66.87 91.13 -37.54
N TRP A 65 -66.21 91.64 -38.58
CA TRP A 65 -65.08 90.97 -39.20
C TRP A 65 -63.90 90.86 -38.22
N PHE A 66 -63.57 91.93 -37.48
CA PHE A 66 -62.53 91.87 -36.44
C PHE A 66 -62.87 90.84 -35.35
N THR A 67 -64.12 90.80 -34.89
CA THR A 67 -64.55 89.83 -33.88
C THR A 67 -64.40 88.39 -34.39
N ARG A 68 -64.83 88.11 -35.63
CA ARG A 68 -64.68 86.78 -36.24
C ARG A 68 -63.22 86.37 -36.43
N ALA A 69 -62.36 87.32 -36.83
CA ALA A 69 -60.93 87.08 -36.95
C ALA A 69 -60.32 86.71 -35.59
N ILE A 70 -60.65 87.44 -34.53
CA ILE A 70 -60.20 87.13 -33.15
C ILE A 70 -60.71 85.77 -32.71
N MET A 71 -62.00 85.48 -32.90
CA MET A 71 -62.58 84.17 -32.54
C MET A 71 -61.94 83.01 -33.31
N TYR A 72 -61.60 83.20 -34.59
CA TYR A 72 -60.86 82.21 -35.37
C TYR A 72 -59.47 81.96 -34.76
N LEU A 73 -58.75 83.01 -34.37
CA LEU A 73 -57.43 82.90 -33.74
C LEU A 73 -57.50 82.20 -32.38
N GLU A 74 -58.44 82.58 -31.52
CA GLU A 74 -58.61 82.00 -30.17
C GLU A 74 -59.01 80.51 -30.18
N ASN A 75 -59.71 80.08 -31.23
CA ASN A 75 -60.18 78.71 -31.40
C ASN A 75 -59.38 77.92 -32.43
N SER A 76 -58.32 78.51 -33.02
CA SER A 76 -57.52 77.81 -34.02
C SER A 76 -56.74 76.68 -33.37
N PRO A 77 -56.93 75.41 -33.80
CA PRO A 77 -56.10 74.30 -33.34
C PRO A 77 -54.64 74.40 -33.86
N MET A 78 -54.37 75.34 -34.76
CA MET A 78 -53.05 75.57 -35.34
C MET A 78 -52.20 76.55 -34.53
N ILE A 79 -52.81 77.30 -33.60
CA ILE A 79 -52.11 78.21 -32.69
C ILE A 79 -51.98 77.51 -31.35
N ALA A 80 -50.76 77.15 -30.98
CA ALA A 80 -50.48 76.58 -29.66
C ALA A 80 -50.85 77.61 -28.58
N LYS A 81 -51.76 77.23 -27.68
CA LYS A 81 -52.14 78.08 -26.56
C LYS A 81 -51.02 78.10 -25.52
N TYR A 82 -50.95 79.17 -24.73
CA TYR A 82 -49.95 79.30 -23.68
C TYR A 82 -49.96 78.10 -22.72
N GLU A 83 -51.15 77.59 -22.38
CA GLU A 83 -51.32 76.44 -21.50
C GLU A 83 -50.74 75.14 -22.08
N ASP A 84 -50.79 74.96 -23.41
CA ASP A 84 -50.22 73.79 -24.08
C ASP A 84 -48.69 73.86 -24.07
N ILE A 85 -48.12 75.05 -24.28
CA ILE A 85 -46.68 75.30 -24.21
C ILE A 85 -46.16 75.09 -22.77
N ASP A 86 -46.85 75.59 -21.75
CA ASP A 86 -46.50 75.38 -20.34
C ASP A 86 -46.53 73.89 -19.95
N ARG A 87 -47.55 73.14 -20.43
CA ARG A 87 -47.61 71.68 -20.24
C ARG A 87 -46.44 70.98 -20.91
N MET A 88 -46.11 71.36 -22.15
CA MET A 88 -44.98 70.79 -22.87
C MET A 88 -43.66 71.06 -22.14
N GLU A 89 -43.44 72.28 -21.66
CA GLU A 89 -42.24 72.64 -20.90
C GLU A 89 -42.09 71.78 -19.64
N LYS A 90 -43.19 71.58 -18.90
CA LYS A 90 -43.22 70.69 -17.72
C LYS A 90 -42.88 69.25 -18.09
N VAL A 91 -43.49 68.71 -19.14
CA VAL A 91 -43.20 67.34 -19.61
C VAL A 91 -41.75 67.19 -20.04
N VAL A 92 -41.22 68.15 -20.80
CA VAL A 92 -39.81 68.16 -21.23
C VAL A 92 -38.89 68.19 -20.02
N LYS A 93 -39.16 69.04 -19.03
CA LYS A 93 -38.37 69.12 -17.80
C LYS A 93 -38.40 67.81 -17.00
N GLU A 94 -39.55 67.18 -16.85
CA GLU A 94 -39.69 65.89 -16.19
C GLU A 94 -38.95 64.77 -16.94
N LEU A 95 -39.05 64.75 -18.26
CA LEU A 95 -38.34 63.77 -19.11
C LEU A 95 -36.83 63.96 -19.02
N SER A 96 -36.33 65.20 -19.06
CA SER A 96 -34.91 65.50 -18.88
C SER A 96 -34.41 65.04 -17.50
N GLY A 97 -35.20 65.22 -16.44
CA GLY A 97 -34.89 64.70 -15.11
C GLY A 97 -34.77 63.17 -15.11
N LYS A 98 -35.76 62.46 -15.66
CA LYS A 98 -35.76 60.99 -15.75
C LYS A 98 -34.60 60.45 -16.59
N ILE A 99 -34.21 61.14 -17.66
CA ILE A 99 -33.04 60.77 -18.47
C ILE A 99 -31.76 60.88 -17.62
N GLY A 100 -31.61 61.96 -16.83
CA GLY A 100 -30.49 62.10 -15.90
C GLY A 100 -30.45 60.98 -14.86
N ASP A 101 -31.58 60.65 -14.24
CA ASP A 101 -31.67 59.54 -13.28
C ASP A 101 -31.32 58.19 -13.91
N TYR A 102 -31.74 57.97 -15.16
CA TYR A 102 -31.41 56.75 -15.91
C TYR A 102 -29.92 56.66 -16.22
N ASP A 103 -29.28 57.77 -16.64
CA ASP A 103 -27.84 57.81 -16.89
C ASP A 103 -27.05 57.56 -15.61
N GLU A 104 -27.49 58.10 -14.47
CA GLU A 104 -26.88 57.82 -13.18
C GLU A 104 -27.06 56.36 -12.76
N TYR A 105 -28.28 55.81 -12.90
CA TYR A 105 -28.56 54.40 -12.63
C TYR A 105 -27.68 53.49 -13.49
N LYS A 106 -27.58 53.77 -14.79
CA LYS A 106 -26.72 53.06 -15.74
C LYS A 106 -25.24 53.14 -15.34
N ALA A 107 -24.76 54.30 -14.91
CA ALA A 107 -23.38 54.46 -14.46
C ALA A 107 -23.12 53.68 -13.15
N ARG A 108 -24.02 53.75 -12.16
CA ARG A 108 -23.91 53.01 -10.90
C ARG A 108 -23.89 51.50 -11.13
N THR A 109 -24.82 50.98 -11.93
CA THR A 109 -24.89 49.56 -12.28
C THR A 109 -23.67 49.09 -13.06
N THR A 110 -23.18 49.88 -14.02
CA THR A 110 -21.94 49.56 -14.76
C THR A 110 -20.74 49.43 -13.82
N ARG A 111 -20.57 50.36 -12.86
CA ARG A 111 -19.50 50.27 -11.85
C ARG A 111 -19.66 49.06 -10.94
N ALA A 112 -20.87 48.76 -10.49
CA ALA A 112 -21.15 47.60 -9.65
C ALA A 112 -20.83 46.29 -10.37
N ILE A 113 -21.24 46.15 -11.64
CA ILE A 113 -20.93 45.00 -12.49
C ILE A 113 -19.41 44.87 -12.67
N LEU A 114 -18.71 45.97 -12.93
CA LEU A 114 -17.26 45.96 -13.10
C LEU A 114 -16.55 45.52 -11.82
N LYS A 115 -16.98 46.03 -10.67
CA LYS A 115 -16.44 45.62 -9.37
C LYS A 115 -16.67 44.12 -9.13
N LEU A 116 -17.91 43.64 -9.29
CA LEU A 116 -18.23 42.21 -9.15
C LEU A 116 -17.40 41.33 -10.09
N LYS A 117 -17.17 41.80 -11.32
CA LYS A 117 -16.32 41.10 -12.29
C LYS A 117 -14.88 40.96 -11.78
N TYR A 118 -14.27 42.03 -11.28
CA TYR A 118 -12.90 41.97 -10.76
C TYR A 118 -12.81 41.16 -9.47
N ASP A 119 -13.72 41.37 -8.51
CA ASP A 119 -13.78 40.59 -7.26
C ASP A 119 -13.91 39.09 -7.54
N ALA A 120 -14.69 38.71 -8.58
CA ALA A 120 -14.82 37.33 -9.01
C ALA A 120 -13.53 36.77 -9.63
N PHE A 121 -12.82 37.56 -10.45
CA PHE A 121 -11.52 37.13 -11.00
C PHE A 121 -10.47 36.93 -9.91
N ASP A 122 -10.35 37.87 -8.96
CA ASP A 122 -9.42 37.73 -7.84
C ASP A 122 -9.71 36.45 -7.04
N LYS A 123 -10.99 36.14 -6.81
CA LYS A 123 -11.37 34.90 -6.12
C LYS A 123 -11.08 33.64 -6.93
N ILE A 124 -11.22 33.70 -8.26
CA ILE A 124 -10.84 32.60 -9.16
C ILE A 124 -9.33 32.37 -9.08
N ASP A 125 -8.52 33.43 -9.12
CA ASP A 125 -7.07 33.32 -9.06
C ASP A 125 -6.59 32.76 -7.70
N GLU A 126 -7.17 33.22 -6.60
CA GLU A 126 -6.91 32.66 -5.26
C GLU A 126 -7.28 31.17 -5.21
N THR A 127 -8.43 30.80 -5.77
CA THR A 127 -8.89 29.41 -5.82
C THR A 127 -7.95 28.54 -6.66
N ASN A 128 -7.50 29.03 -7.81
CA ASN A 128 -6.54 28.32 -8.67
C ASN A 128 -5.20 28.12 -7.96
N SER A 129 -4.71 29.11 -7.22
CA SER A 129 -3.49 28.98 -6.42
C SER A 129 -3.64 27.92 -5.32
N ASN A 130 -4.79 27.90 -4.64
CA ASN A 130 -5.10 26.87 -3.64
C ASN A 130 -5.19 25.46 -4.26
N ILE A 131 -5.79 25.33 -5.44
CA ILE A 131 -5.86 24.06 -6.20
C ILE A 131 -4.46 23.57 -6.55
N SER A 132 -3.61 24.42 -7.11
CA SER A 132 -2.23 24.05 -7.45
C SER A 132 -1.44 23.59 -6.22
N SER A 133 -1.57 24.28 -5.08
CA SER A 133 -0.93 23.84 -3.83
C SER A 133 -1.47 22.49 -3.32
N LEU A 134 -2.76 22.20 -3.54
CA LEU A 134 -3.35 20.91 -3.19
C LEU A 134 -2.85 19.80 -4.13
N GLU A 135 -2.73 20.06 -5.43
CA GLU A 135 -2.17 19.12 -6.41
C GLU A 135 -0.73 18.73 -6.02
N ASP A 136 0.12 19.70 -5.65
CA ASP A 136 1.48 19.44 -5.17
C ASP A 136 1.50 18.54 -3.92
N LYS A 137 0.59 18.80 -2.97
CA LYS A 137 0.47 17.98 -1.75
C LYS A 137 -0.01 16.56 -2.06
N VAL A 138 -0.93 16.38 -3.01
CA VAL A 138 -1.38 15.05 -3.46
C VAL A 138 -0.22 14.30 -4.10
N ALA A 139 0.56 14.94 -4.98
CA ALA A 139 1.73 14.31 -5.59
C ALA A 139 2.77 13.85 -4.56
N GLN A 140 3.05 14.68 -3.55
CA GLN A 140 3.95 14.30 -2.44
C GLN A 140 3.40 13.12 -1.62
N LEU A 141 2.08 13.06 -1.39
CA LEU A 141 1.45 11.96 -0.69
C LEU A 141 1.52 10.66 -1.49
N GLU A 142 1.29 10.71 -2.80
CA GLU A 142 1.41 9.56 -3.71
C GLU A 142 2.84 8.99 -3.69
N GLU A 143 3.86 9.84 -3.75
CA GLU A 143 5.26 9.41 -3.63
C GLU A 143 5.54 8.73 -2.28
N SER A 144 5.04 9.31 -1.18
CA SER A 144 5.18 8.71 0.16
C SER A 144 4.45 7.37 0.30
N VAL A 145 3.29 7.21 -0.35
CA VAL A 145 2.55 5.93 -0.37
C VAL A 145 3.34 4.87 -1.14
N ASN A 146 3.82 5.21 -2.34
CA ASN A 146 4.63 4.30 -3.16
C ASN A 146 5.91 3.86 -2.43
N GLY A 147 6.57 4.80 -1.74
CA GLY A 147 7.73 4.50 -0.91
C GLY A 147 7.42 3.53 0.23
N ARG A 148 6.27 3.69 0.90
CA ARG A 148 5.81 2.79 1.97
C ARG A 148 5.43 1.41 1.45
N GLU A 149 4.82 1.31 0.28
CA GLU A 149 4.48 0.03 -0.35
C GLU A 149 5.75 -0.80 -0.64
N LYS A 150 6.81 -0.15 -1.15
CA LYS A 150 8.11 -0.80 -1.35
C LYS A 150 8.71 -1.32 -0.04
N LEU A 151 8.71 -0.49 1.01
CA LEU A 151 9.19 -0.90 2.33
C LEU A 151 8.39 -2.09 2.89
N LEU A 152 7.08 -2.11 2.69
CA LEU A 152 6.23 -3.23 3.12
C LEU A 152 6.61 -4.53 2.40
N SER A 153 6.89 -4.46 1.10
CA SER A 153 7.37 -5.59 0.32
C SER A 153 8.72 -6.11 0.83
N ASP A 154 9.68 -5.22 1.07
CA ASP A 154 11.01 -5.56 1.60
C ASP A 154 10.91 -6.21 3.00
N VAL A 155 10.04 -5.67 3.86
CA VAL A 155 9.77 -6.24 5.20
C VAL A 155 9.15 -7.63 5.08
N SER A 156 8.19 -7.83 4.17
CA SER A 156 7.58 -9.15 3.95
C SER A 156 8.63 -10.18 3.48
N ALA A 157 9.50 -9.81 2.56
CA ALA A 157 10.57 -10.68 2.08
C ALA A 157 11.59 -11.00 3.18
N SER A 158 11.95 -10.00 4.01
CA SER A 158 12.82 -10.20 5.17
C SER A 158 12.19 -11.14 6.19
N TYR A 159 10.90 -10.98 6.49
CA TYR A 159 10.15 -11.86 7.39
C TYR A 159 10.19 -13.32 6.92
N ASP A 160 9.95 -13.59 5.63
CA ASP A 160 10.02 -14.94 5.08
C ASP A 160 11.42 -15.55 5.18
N ASN A 161 12.46 -14.74 4.95
CA ASN A 161 13.85 -15.19 5.07
C ASN A 161 14.22 -15.51 6.53
N VAL A 162 13.83 -14.66 7.47
CA VAL A 162 14.01 -14.89 8.91
C VAL A 162 13.24 -16.13 9.37
N LYS A 163 12.02 -16.32 8.89
CA LYS A 163 11.24 -17.53 9.17
C LYS A 163 11.95 -18.79 8.67
N LYS A 164 12.49 -18.77 7.44
CA LYS A 164 13.28 -19.89 6.89
C LYS A 164 14.56 -20.14 7.68
N SER A 165 15.31 -19.10 8.07
CA SER A 165 16.53 -19.27 8.87
C SER A 165 16.23 -19.82 10.26
N ALA A 166 15.14 -19.38 10.89
CA ALA A 166 14.68 -19.89 12.18
C ALA A 166 14.34 -21.40 12.10
N PHE A 167 13.63 -21.84 11.05
CA PHE A 167 13.36 -23.26 10.84
C PHE A 167 14.64 -24.09 10.64
N ARG A 168 15.61 -23.58 9.87
CA ARG A 168 16.91 -24.26 9.70
C ARG A 168 17.67 -24.36 11.02
N ALA A 169 17.73 -23.26 11.78
CA ALA A 169 18.39 -23.23 13.08
C ALA A 169 17.73 -24.21 14.07
N LYS A 170 16.40 -24.29 14.08
CA LYS A 170 15.67 -25.28 14.87
C LYS A 170 16.08 -26.71 14.50
N ASN A 171 16.03 -27.06 13.21
CA ASN A 171 16.39 -28.41 12.77
C ASN A 171 17.84 -28.77 13.09
N MET A 172 18.77 -27.82 12.97
CA MET A 172 20.16 -28.01 13.38
C MET A 172 20.29 -28.22 14.89
N GLY A 173 19.53 -27.48 15.70
CA GLY A 173 19.49 -27.65 17.14
C GLY A 173 18.94 -29.02 17.55
N ASP A 174 17.88 -29.48 16.90
CA ASP A 174 17.29 -30.81 17.13
C ASP A 174 18.31 -31.92 16.80
N SER A 175 18.99 -31.83 15.64
CA SER A 175 20.05 -32.78 15.25
C SER A 175 21.24 -32.75 16.21
N LEU A 176 21.71 -31.57 16.61
CA LEU A 176 22.82 -31.45 17.56
C LEU A 176 22.47 -32.05 18.93
N SER A 177 21.22 -31.90 19.36
CA SER A 177 20.75 -32.53 20.61
C SER A 177 20.79 -34.06 20.52
N GLU A 178 20.44 -34.63 19.37
CA GLU A 178 20.52 -36.08 19.13
C GLU A 178 21.98 -36.56 19.10
N ASP A 179 22.86 -35.88 18.37
CA ASP A 179 24.28 -36.18 18.31
C ASP A 179 24.94 -36.11 19.70
N MET A 180 24.57 -35.12 20.52
CA MET A 180 25.07 -35.01 21.89
C MET A 180 24.64 -36.20 22.76
N LEU A 181 23.39 -36.66 22.64
CA LEU A 181 22.91 -37.83 23.39
C LEU A 181 23.68 -39.10 22.97
N TYR A 182 23.94 -39.26 21.68
CA TYR A 182 24.74 -40.36 21.18
C TYR A 182 26.19 -40.32 21.70
N LEU A 183 26.85 -39.15 21.66
CA LEU A 183 28.20 -38.98 22.21
C LEU A 183 28.27 -39.19 23.72
N MET A 184 27.21 -38.83 24.47
CA MET A 184 27.12 -39.12 25.91
C MET A 184 27.11 -40.64 26.16
N ASP A 185 26.28 -41.40 25.43
CA ASP A 185 26.27 -42.87 25.53
C ASP A 185 27.62 -43.48 25.14
N GLU A 186 28.24 -42.99 24.06
CA GLU A 186 29.56 -43.49 23.63
C GLU A 186 30.67 -43.16 24.65
N THR A 187 30.60 -41.99 25.29
CA THR A 187 31.50 -41.61 26.40
C THR A 187 31.31 -42.53 27.60
N ASP A 188 30.06 -42.84 27.98
CA ASP A 188 29.76 -43.76 29.08
C ASP A 188 30.28 -45.17 28.80
N ARG A 189 30.10 -45.66 27.56
CA ARG A 189 30.66 -46.96 27.12
C ARG A 189 32.18 -46.97 27.16
N ALA A 190 32.83 -45.92 26.66
CA ALA A 190 34.28 -45.80 26.69
C ALA A 190 34.82 -45.79 28.13
N ASN A 191 34.16 -45.06 29.03
CA ASN A 191 34.50 -45.05 30.46
C ASN A 191 34.33 -46.43 31.10
N ALA A 192 33.25 -47.16 30.78
CA ALA A 192 33.05 -48.52 31.26
C ALA A 192 34.14 -49.48 30.76
N MET A 193 34.53 -49.40 29.48
CA MET A 193 35.64 -50.18 28.93
C MET A 193 36.98 -49.84 29.58
N ALA A 194 37.26 -48.55 29.80
CA ALA A 194 38.48 -48.09 30.46
C ALA A 194 38.58 -48.65 31.89
N LYS A 195 37.46 -48.63 32.63
CA LYS A 195 37.38 -49.24 33.96
C LYS A 195 37.63 -50.75 33.92
N ALA A 196 37.00 -51.46 33.00
CA ALA A 196 37.20 -52.90 32.84
C ALA A 196 38.66 -53.25 32.46
N ASN A 197 39.30 -52.42 31.64
CA ASN A 197 40.71 -52.58 31.29
C ASN A 197 41.63 -52.30 32.48
N ALA A 198 41.33 -51.29 33.31
CA ALA A 198 42.09 -51.04 34.54
C ALA A 198 42.02 -52.23 35.51
N GLU A 199 40.85 -52.87 35.66
CA GLU A 199 40.69 -54.10 36.45
C GLU A 199 41.52 -55.27 35.88
N LYS A 200 41.51 -55.45 34.55
CA LYS A 200 42.35 -56.46 33.88
C LYS A 200 43.85 -56.19 34.07
N ILE A 201 44.29 -54.94 33.97
CA ILE A 201 45.69 -54.54 34.20
C ILE A 201 46.09 -54.86 35.63
N SER A 202 45.28 -54.48 36.62
CA SER A 202 45.55 -54.80 38.03
C SER A 202 45.67 -56.32 38.26
N THR A 203 44.81 -57.11 37.60
CA THR A 203 44.90 -58.58 37.65
C THR A 203 46.19 -59.10 37.00
N LEU A 204 46.60 -58.52 35.87
CA LEU A 204 47.84 -58.88 35.19
C LEU A 204 49.07 -58.50 36.02
N GLU A 205 49.08 -57.31 36.64
CA GLU A 205 50.14 -56.87 37.56
C GLU A 205 50.32 -57.89 38.69
N SER A 206 49.22 -58.32 39.34
CA SER A 206 49.28 -59.35 40.39
C SER A 206 49.86 -60.68 39.89
N LYS A 207 49.55 -61.11 38.66
CA LYS A 207 50.13 -62.33 38.07
C LYS A 207 51.60 -62.16 37.71
N VAL A 208 52.01 -60.97 37.28
CA VAL A 208 53.41 -60.64 37.01
C VAL A 208 54.22 -60.69 38.30
N ASP A 209 53.67 -60.19 39.41
CA ASP A 209 54.29 -60.29 40.73
C ASP A 209 54.43 -61.76 41.16
N GLU A 210 53.37 -62.57 41.02
CA GLU A 210 53.42 -64.02 41.31
C GLU A 210 54.50 -64.74 40.49
N ASN A 211 54.58 -64.47 39.19
CA ASN A 211 55.62 -65.04 38.32
C ASN A 211 57.03 -64.57 38.70
N SER A 212 57.19 -63.31 39.11
CA SER A 212 58.48 -62.79 39.59
C SER A 212 58.96 -63.57 40.82
N MET A 213 58.06 -63.93 41.74
CA MET A 213 58.39 -64.78 42.89
C MET A 213 58.85 -66.19 42.47
N PHE A 214 58.23 -66.78 41.43
CA PHE A 214 58.71 -68.06 40.90
C PHE A 214 60.09 -67.96 40.24
N LEU A 215 60.37 -66.87 39.51
CA LEU A 215 61.68 -66.61 38.93
C LEU A 215 62.76 -66.48 40.00
N GLU A 216 62.48 -65.79 41.11
CA GLU A 216 63.40 -65.69 42.25
C GLU A 216 63.66 -67.03 42.94
N ALA A 217 62.69 -67.95 42.93
CA ALA A 217 62.84 -69.29 43.50
C ALA A 217 63.60 -70.30 42.61
N LEU A 218 63.70 -70.04 41.29
CA LEU A 218 64.35 -70.94 40.32
C LEU A 218 65.78 -71.35 40.70
N PRO A 219 66.69 -70.46 41.15
CA PRO A 219 68.05 -70.86 41.52
C PRO A 219 68.08 -71.88 42.65
N ALA A 220 67.25 -71.69 43.68
CA ALA A 220 67.17 -72.60 44.82
C ALA A 220 66.61 -73.98 44.43
N VAL A 221 65.59 -73.99 43.56
CA VAL A 221 65.03 -75.25 43.02
C VAL A 221 66.03 -75.95 42.10
N THR A 222 66.78 -75.20 41.28
CA THR A 222 67.83 -75.72 40.41
C THR A 222 68.94 -76.39 41.22
N LEU A 223 69.38 -75.73 42.29
CA LEU A 223 70.37 -76.29 43.23
C LEU A 223 69.86 -77.60 43.87
N ARG A 224 68.64 -77.59 44.42
CA ARG A 224 68.01 -78.80 44.99
C ARG A 224 67.87 -79.93 43.96
N THR A 225 67.61 -79.61 42.70
CA THR A 225 67.48 -80.61 41.63
C THR A 225 68.84 -81.23 41.30
N ALA A 226 69.90 -80.42 41.24
CA ALA A 226 71.27 -80.91 41.10
C ALA A 226 71.65 -81.82 42.29
N GLU A 227 71.40 -81.38 43.53
CA GLU A 227 71.64 -82.19 44.73
C GLU A 227 70.87 -83.52 44.71
N ASN A 228 69.61 -83.51 44.27
CA ASN A 228 68.81 -84.72 44.16
C ASN A 228 69.33 -85.66 43.07
N LYS A 229 69.81 -85.12 41.94
CA LYS A 229 70.46 -85.91 40.89
C LYS A 229 71.72 -86.59 41.43
N ASP A 230 72.58 -85.85 42.11
CA ASP A 230 73.80 -86.38 42.74
C ASP A 230 73.45 -87.50 43.75
N LYS A 231 72.40 -87.31 44.55
CA LYS A 231 71.89 -88.35 45.47
C LYS A 231 71.40 -89.60 44.73
N ILE A 232 70.72 -89.45 43.59
CA ILE A 232 70.23 -90.56 42.76
C ILE A 232 71.40 -91.32 42.12
N GLU A 233 72.41 -90.61 41.61
CA GLU A 233 73.63 -91.24 41.07
C GLU A 233 74.34 -92.05 42.17
N ALA A 234 74.50 -91.48 43.36
CA ALA A 234 75.08 -92.18 44.50
C ALA A 234 74.24 -93.41 44.95
N LEU A 235 72.91 -93.32 44.89
CA LEU A 235 72.00 -94.45 45.13
C LEU A 235 72.16 -95.53 44.04
N THR A 236 72.29 -95.13 42.78
CA THR A 236 72.46 -96.03 41.64
C THR A 236 73.77 -96.79 41.75
N GLU A 237 74.87 -96.11 42.10
CA GLU A 237 76.15 -96.77 42.41
C GLU A 237 76.02 -97.76 43.56
N LYS A 238 75.32 -97.40 44.65
CA LYS A 238 75.07 -98.32 45.76
C LYS A 238 74.24 -99.54 45.35
N VAL A 239 73.23 -99.37 44.50
CA VAL A 239 72.41 -100.47 43.97
C VAL A 239 73.26 -101.37 43.06
N ASN A 240 74.05 -100.80 42.15
CA ASN A 240 74.96 -101.57 41.31
C ASN A 240 75.99 -102.35 42.15
N ALA A 241 76.53 -101.74 43.20
CA ALA A 241 77.42 -102.42 44.13
C ALA A 241 76.72 -103.53 44.93
N GLN A 242 75.43 -103.38 45.26
CA GLN A 242 74.63 -104.45 45.86
C GLN A 242 74.35 -105.58 44.87
N ASP A 243 74.05 -105.27 43.61
CA ASP A 243 73.88 -106.26 42.54
C ASP A 243 75.15 -107.08 42.30
N GLU A 244 76.33 -106.45 42.30
CA GLU A 244 77.62 -107.16 42.24
C GLU A 244 77.86 -108.06 43.46
N ARG A 245 77.49 -107.58 44.67
CA ARG A 245 77.55 -108.40 45.88
C ARG A 245 76.61 -109.61 45.81
N ILE A 246 75.41 -109.47 45.25
CA ILE A 246 74.47 -110.60 45.05
C ILE A 246 75.07 -111.63 44.09
N LYS A 247 75.66 -111.21 42.97
CA LYS A 247 76.37 -112.10 42.04
C LYS A 247 77.52 -112.87 42.70
N SER A 248 78.26 -112.23 43.62
CA SER A 248 79.35 -112.89 44.37
C SER A 248 78.84 -113.94 45.37
N VAL A 249 77.62 -113.78 45.89
CA VAL A 249 76.98 -114.73 46.80
C VAL A 249 76.43 -115.94 46.04
N GLU A 250 75.86 -115.74 44.84
CA GLU A 250 75.44 -116.84 43.96
C GLU A 250 76.61 -117.71 43.47
N GLY A 251 77.78 -117.10 43.19
CA GLY A 251 78.99 -117.85 42.80
C GLY A 251 79.58 -118.72 43.92
N ASN A 252 79.42 -118.32 45.19
CA ASN A 252 80.00 -119.02 46.34
C ASN A 252 79.17 -120.21 46.86
N ASN A 253 77.88 -120.31 46.51
CA ASN A 253 77.01 -121.38 47.00
C ASN A 253 77.27 -122.75 46.37
N ASN A 254 77.96 -122.83 45.23
CA ASN A 254 78.26 -124.12 44.57
C ASN A 254 79.39 -124.92 45.27
N ILE A 255 80.20 -124.30 46.13
CA ILE A 255 81.33 -124.95 46.81
C ILE A 255 80.90 -125.57 48.15
N LEU A 256 79.90 -124.98 48.82
CA LEU A 256 79.40 -125.43 50.13
C LEU A 256 78.56 -126.73 50.05
N LEU A 257 77.94 -127.03 48.90
CA LEU A 257 77.12 -128.23 48.70
C LEU A 257 77.94 -129.53 48.67
N TRP A 258 79.18 -129.52 48.18
CA TRP A 258 79.99 -130.74 48.06
C TRP A 258 80.68 -131.16 49.37
N VAL A 259 81.02 -130.21 50.26
CA VAL A 259 81.73 -130.50 51.52
C VAL A 259 80.81 -131.19 52.56
N VAL A 260 79.51 -130.92 52.52
CA VAL A 260 78.53 -131.48 53.47
C VAL A 260 78.22 -132.96 53.17
N ALA A 261 78.38 -133.42 51.93
CA ALA A 261 78.07 -134.80 51.54
C ALA A 261 79.08 -135.85 52.05
N LEU A 262 80.35 -135.47 52.31
CA LEU A 262 81.41 -136.42 52.70
C LEU A 262 81.54 -136.66 54.21
N ALA A 263 80.96 -135.81 55.07
CA ALA A 263 81.11 -135.92 56.53
C ALA A 263 80.00 -136.74 57.25
N GLY A 264 78.92 -137.13 56.56
CA GLY A 264 77.73 -137.71 57.19
C GLY A 264 77.66 -139.23 57.35
N VAL A 265 78.58 -140.01 56.77
CA VAL A 265 78.44 -141.48 56.68
C VAL A 265 79.37 -142.26 57.64
N GLY A 266 80.27 -141.58 58.39
CA GLY A 266 81.32 -142.23 59.18
C GLY A 266 81.10 -142.46 60.68
N LEU A 267 80.04 -141.93 61.31
CA LEU A 267 79.88 -141.93 62.79
C LEU A 267 78.47 -142.30 63.26
N GLY A 268 78.04 -143.54 63.00
CA GLY A 268 76.72 -144.02 63.44
C GLY A 268 76.56 -145.54 63.45
N VAL A 269 77.55 -146.30 63.93
CA VAL A 269 77.39 -147.73 64.26
C VAL A 269 77.85 -147.99 65.70
N ALA A 270 76.87 -148.39 66.53
CA ALA A 270 76.95 -149.14 67.80
C ALA A 270 77.20 -148.39 69.14
N GLY A 271 76.14 -148.38 69.98
CA GLY A 271 76.31 -148.81 71.38
C GLY A 271 75.33 -148.28 72.45
N ILE A 272 74.06 -148.71 72.44
CA ILE A 272 73.33 -149.07 73.67
C ILE A 272 72.72 -150.46 73.46
N PHE A 273 73.22 -151.43 74.23
CA PHE A 273 72.72 -152.81 74.34
C PHE A 273 72.01 -152.96 75.72
N MET A 274 70.87 -153.69 75.72
CA MET A 274 70.32 -154.56 76.79
C MET A 274 69.57 -153.96 78.02
N PRO A 275 68.75 -154.75 78.77
CA PRO A 275 67.73 -155.76 78.37
C PRO A 275 66.45 -155.87 79.28
N VAL A 276 65.40 -156.54 78.76
CA VAL A 276 64.43 -157.52 79.37
C VAL A 276 63.76 -157.26 80.75
N ALA A 277 62.41 -157.29 80.80
CA ALA A 277 61.61 -158.28 81.57
C ALA A 277 60.09 -158.21 81.33
N LYS A 278 59.53 -159.37 80.97
CA LYS A 278 58.13 -159.86 81.00
C LYS A 278 57.07 -159.21 80.13
#